data_AF-A0A494WZC5-F1
#
_entry.id   AF-A0A494WZC5-F1
#
_cell.length_a   1.000
_cell.length_b   1.000
_cell.length_c   1.000
_cell.angle_alpha   90.00
_cell.angle_beta   90.00
_cell.angle_gamma   90.00
#
_symmetry.space_group_name_H-M   'P 1'
#
loop_
_entity.id
_entity.type
_entity.pdbx_description
1 polymer ?
#
loop_
_entity_poly.entity_id
_entity_poly.type
_entity_poly.pdbx_seq_one_letter_code
_entity_poly.pdbx_strand_id
1 'polypeptide(L)'
;MTSFVELQQRFITTEFGALGIVASHAQVLQPASALPTDDATLWSLFNTIPSDSTLFSPDGDETFFAAYSALIDSLIPGSGLLDPIAVAKRKLEEWGHADPAWSVGYAGLISQLNLAPSNEFPFSNPGGPASPFWGLWGGSAPASGQSVAFAAGDVSGQFAFANVLPFAPTPSDWYVSSALSLAYAKHSGKPWNPDSPITWDSTFGPSGNMQRFVTSLYVVAGLSAQYVSSTKFSKADQQAIQENAADGMWPYYLGPGAAGATTKIQFDAQGKMKVGLTTGSGQPVVIAALVLPAAQYLGG
;
A
#
# COMPACT_ATOMS: atom_id res chain seq x y z
N MET A 1 9.67 22.31 12.39
CA MET A 1 10.51 21.30 13.07
C MET A 1 10.32 20.02 12.29
N THR A 2 11.34 19.19 12.10
CA THR A 2 11.21 18.03 11.19
C THR A 2 11.91 16.82 11.77
N SER A 3 11.14 15.97 12.44
CA SER A 3 11.41 14.56 12.74
C SER A 3 11.51 13.74 11.46
N PHE A 4 12.07 12.53 11.55
CA PHE A 4 12.04 11.63 10.39
C PHE A 4 10.59 11.30 9.97
N VAL A 5 9.62 11.31 10.87
CA VAL A 5 8.17 11.22 10.53
C VAL A 5 7.73 12.38 9.67
N GLU A 6 8.10 13.60 10.05
CA GLU A 6 7.69 14.79 9.31
C GLU A 6 8.38 14.81 7.94
N LEU A 7 9.63 14.33 7.85
CA LEU A 7 10.31 14.10 6.57
C LEU A 7 9.55 13.08 5.72
N GLN A 8 9.20 11.92 6.28
CA GLN A 8 8.48 10.86 5.61
C GLN A 8 7.08 11.32 5.17
N GLN A 9 6.33 11.96 6.06
CA GLN A 9 5.00 12.47 5.79
C GLN A 9 5.03 13.53 4.70
N ARG A 10 6.04 14.42 4.71
CA ARG A 10 6.22 15.42 3.67
C ARG A 10 6.58 14.77 2.34
N PHE A 11 7.41 13.73 2.35
CA PHE A 11 7.74 12.97 1.16
C PHE A 11 6.49 12.31 0.58
N ILE A 12 5.73 11.56 1.38
CA ILE A 12 4.45 10.95 0.97
C ILE A 12 3.50 12.00 0.41
N THR A 13 3.36 13.14 1.07
CA THR A 13 2.49 14.23 0.61
C THR A 13 2.94 14.78 -0.74
N THR A 14 4.25 14.91 -0.95
CA THR A 14 4.82 15.41 -2.22
C THR A 14 4.63 14.39 -3.34
N GLU A 15 4.94 13.11 -3.06
CA GLU A 15 4.76 12.00 -4.00
C GLU A 15 3.28 11.86 -4.39
N PHE A 16 2.38 11.80 -3.41
CA PHE A 16 0.95 11.69 -3.67
C PHE A 16 0.42 12.89 -4.45
N GLY A 17 0.87 14.11 -4.12
CA GLY A 17 0.52 15.30 -4.89
C GLY A 17 0.98 15.22 -6.35
N ALA A 18 2.20 14.74 -6.60
CA ALA A 18 2.74 14.56 -7.95
C ALA A 18 2.03 13.46 -8.74
N LEU A 19 1.54 12.42 -8.06
CA LEU A 19 0.82 11.30 -8.63
C LEU A 19 -0.70 11.54 -8.74
N GLY A 20 -1.21 12.68 -8.24
CA GLY A 20 -2.65 12.98 -8.22
C GLY A 20 -3.44 12.16 -7.21
N ILE A 21 -2.78 11.62 -6.19
CA ILE A 21 -3.37 10.77 -5.15
C ILE A 21 -3.91 11.63 -4.02
N VAL A 22 -5.15 11.37 -3.60
CA VAL A 22 -5.72 12.00 -2.42
C VAL A 22 -5.23 11.27 -1.18
N ALA A 23 -4.40 11.92 -0.37
CA ALA A 23 -3.76 11.30 0.80
C ALA A 23 -4.74 10.72 1.83
N SER A 24 -5.95 11.27 1.98
CA SER A 24 -6.96 10.72 2.88
C SER A 24 -7.54 9.38 2.42
N HIS A 25 -7.31 9.00 1.17
CA HIS A 25 -7.81 7.75 0.57
C HIS A 25 -6.69 6.79 0.22
N ALA A 26 -5.45 7.03 0.67
CA ALA A 26 -4.31 6.21 0.30
C ALA A 26 -3.48 5.83 1.53
N GLN A 27 -2.94 4.64 1.48
CA GLN A 27 -2.02 4.10 2.47
C GLN A 27 -0.72 3.75 1.77
N VAL A 28 0.40 4.23 2.29
CA VAL A 28 1.72 3.95 1.71
C VAL A 28 2.16 2.54 2.08
N LEU A 29 2.76 1.81 1.15
CA LEU A 29 3.35 0.51 1.42
C LEU A 29 4.84 0.69 1.71
N GLN A 30 5.25 0.44 2.96
CA GLN A 30 6.64 0.57 3.41
C GLN A 30 7.08 -0.67 4.19
N PRO A 31 8.12 -1.39 3.74
CA PRO A 31 8.88 -1.18 2.50
C PRO A 31 7.99 -1.31 1.26
N ALA A 32 8.36 -0.62 0.17
CA ALA A 32 7.68 -0.80 -1.10
C ALA A 32 7.86 -2.26 -1.55
N SER A 33 6.84 -2.83 -2.18
CA SER A 33 6.84 -4.26 -2.51
C SER A 33 7.08 -4.48 -3.99
N ALA A 34 8.15 -5.21 -4.32
CA ALA A 34 8.34 -5.73 -5.67
C ALA A 34 7.35 -6.89 -5.89
N LEU A 35 6.51 -6.80 -6.92
CA LEU A 35 5.55 -7.87 -7.18
C LEU A 35 6.24 -9.06 -7.85
N PRO A 36 6.13 -10.27 -7.29
CA PRO A 36 6.57 -11.47 -7.99
C PRO A 36 5.66 -11.73 -9.20
N THR A 37 6.14 -12.58 -10.11
CA THR A 37 5.48 -12.93 -11.37
C THR A 37 4.32 -13.92 -11.18
N ASP A 38 3.51 -13.76 -10.14
CA ASP A 38 2.37 -14.62 -9.85
C ASP A 38 1.13 -13.82 -9.44
N ASP A 39 -0.03 -14.36 -9.78
CA ASP A 39 -1.31 -13.75 -9.49
C ASP A 39 -1.65 -13.82 -7.99
N ALA A 40 -1.22 -14.88 -7.30
CA ALA A 40 -1.57 -15.10 -5.89
C ALA A 40 -1.05 -13.99 -4.98
N THR A 41 0.19 -13.54 -5.17
CA THR A 41 0.78 -12.44 -4.40
C THR A 41 0.18 -11.10 -4.78
N LEU A 42 -0.19 -10.89 -6.05
CA LEU A 42 -0.91 -9.68 -6.45
C LEU A 42 -2.30 -9.63 -5.79
N TRP A 43 -3.01 -10.74 -5.80
CA TRP A 43 -4.35 -10.86 -5.25
C TRP A 43 -4.35 -10.81 -3.72
N SER A 44 -3.32 -11.29 -3.04
CA SER A 44 -3.22 -11.18 -1.58
C SER A 44 -3.28 -9.73 -1.09
N LEU A 45 -2.70 -8.79 -1.85
CA LEU A 45 -2.77 -7.35 -1.56
C LEU A 45 -4.21 -6.81 -1.69
N PHE A 46 -4.98 -7.26 -2.68
CA PHE A 46 -6.40 -6.88 -2.81
C PHE A 46 -7.30 -7.62 -1.81
N ASN A 47 -6.86 -8.79 -1.34
CA ASN A 47 -7.57 -9.59 -0.36
C ASN A 47 -7.34 -9.09 1.08
N THR A 48 -6.52 -8.05 1.28
CA THR A 48 -6.31 -7.41 2.57
C THR A 48 -7.52 -6.56 2.98
N ILE A 49 -7.91 -6.64 4.26
CA ILE A 49 -8.77 -5.66 4.89
C ILE A 49 -7.90 -4.57 5.53
N PRO A 50 -7.90 -3.33 5.03
CA PRO A 50 -7.04 -2.28 5.55
C PRO A 50 -7.45 -1.81 6.95
N SER A 51 -6.45 -1.55 7.80
CA SER A 51 -6.65 -0.84 9.07
C SER A 51 -6.82 0.68 8.84
N ASP A 52 -7.23 1.43 9.87
CA ASP A 52 -7.21 2.90 9.83
C ASP A 52 -5.80 3.41 10.15
N SER A 53 -4.91 3.31 9.15
CA SER A 53 -3.51 3.70 9.26
C SER A 53 -3.07 4.48 8.03
N THR A 54 -1.95 5.19 8.13
CA THR A 54 -1.25 5.75 6.96
C THR A 54 -0.45 4.69 6.22
N LEU A 55 -0.15 3.56 6.87
CA LEU A 55 0.59 2.44 6.30
C LEU A 55 -0.35 1.33 5.85
N PHE A 56 -0.11 0.84 4.64
CA PHE A 56 -0.75 -0.36 4.13
C PHE A 56 0.02 -1.57 4.64
N SER A 57 -0.66 -2.47 5.35
CA SER A 57 -0.08 -3.71 5.87
C SER A 57 -0.91 -4.89 5.39
N PRO A 58 -0.40 -5.70 4.46
CA PRO A 58 -1.14 -6.83 3.89
C PRO A 58 -1.21 -8.07 4.80
N ASP A 59 -0.58 -8.04 5.98
CA ASP A 59 -0.39 -9.20 6.88
C ASP A 59 -1.54 -9.39 7.89
N GLY A 60 -2.77 -9.05 7.51
CA GLY A 60 -3.94 -9.22 8.37
C GLY A 60 -4.36 -10.68 8.55
N ASP A 61 -4.76 -11.06 9.76
CA ASP A 61 -5.27 -12.42 10.06
C ASP A 61 -6.59 -12.73 9.31
N GLU A 62 -7.40 -11.71 9.07
CA GLU A 62 -8.67 -11.83 8.33
C GLU A 62 -8.55 -11.19 6.94
N THR A 63 -9.05 -11.90 5.94
CA THR A 63 -9.03 -11.46 4.54
C THR A 63 -10.41 -11.01 4.06
N PHE A 64 -10.45 -10.17 3.04
CA PHE A 64 -11.68 -9.68 2.44
C PHE A 64 -12.56 -10.82 1.95
N PHE A 65 -11.99 -11.81 1.26
CA PHE A 65 -12.71 -13.00 0.80
C PHE A 65 -13.32 -13.79 1.96
N ALA A 66 -12.56 -14.03 3.02
CA ALA A 66 -13.05 -14.76 4.19
C ALA A 66 -14.19 -14.00 4.90
N ALA A 67 -14.00 -12.71 5.15
CA ALA A 67 -15.01 -11.85 5.78
C ALA A 67 -16.28 -11.74 4.92
N TYR A 68 -16.13 -11.55 3.61
CA TYR A 68 -17.24 -11.51 2.66
C TYR A 68 -18.01 -12.83 2.65
N SER A 69 -17.31 -13.97 2.58
CA SER A 69 -17.95 -15.29 2.53
C SER A 69 -18.73 -15.56 3.81
N ALA A 70 -18.12 -15.33 4.97
CA ALA A 70 -18.78 -15.48 6.27
C ALA A 70 -20.01 -14.56 6.41
N LEU A 71 -19.89 -13.31 5.95
CA LEU A 71 -21.01 -12.38 5.91
C LEU A 71 -22.14 -12.95 5.05
N ILE A 72 -21.89 -13.28 3.78
CA ILE A 72 -22.93 -13.78 2.86
C ILE A 72 -23.57 -15.05 3.40
N ASP A 73 -22.80 -15.95 4.00
CA ASP A 73 -23.31 -17.17 4.62
C ASP A 73 -24.25 -16.88 5.79
N SER A 74 -23.97 -15.85 6.58
CA SER A 74 -24.81 -15.44 7.71
C SER A 74 -26.14 -14.77 7.34
N LEU A 75 -26.25 -14.21 6.13
CA LEU A 75 -27.40 -13.43 5.69
C LEU A 75 -28.56 -14.32 5.20
N ILE A 76 -29.79 -13.83 5.42
CA ILE A 76 -31.04 -14.46 4.98
C ILE A 76 -31.42 -13.91 3.60
N PRO A 77 -31.52 -14.77 2.57
CA PRO A 77 -31.95 -14.34 1.24
C PRO A 77 -33.43 -13.93 1.23
N GLY A 78 -33.75 -12.98 0.36
CA GLY A 78 -35.13 -12.65 0.01
C GLY A 78 -35.80 -13.75 -0.82
N SER A 79 -37.10 -13.58 -1.08
CA SER A 79 -37.90 -14.54 -1.88
C SER A 79 -37.87 -14.27 -3.39
N GLY A 80 -37.16 -13.23 -3.84
CA GLY A 80 -37.07 -12.87 -5.25
C GLY A 80 -36.05 -13.70 -6.03
N LEU A 81 -36.34 -14.02 -7.29
CA LEU A 81 -35.42 -14.76 -8.18
C LEU A 81 -34.09 -14.03 -8.45
N LEU A 82 -34.09 -12.70 -8.29
CA LEU A 82 -32.92 -11.82 -8.47
C LEU A 82 -32.43 -11.26 -7.12
N ASP A 83 -32.72 -11.94 -6.01
CA ASP A 83 -32.25 -11.54 -4.69
C ASP A 83 -30.71 -11.53 -4.65
N PRO A 84 -30.06 -10.39 -4.34
CA PRO A 84 -28.61 -10.30 -4.35
C PRO A 84 -27.91 -11.28 -3.41
N ILE A 85 -28.51 -11.55 -2.24
CA ILE A 85 -27.94 -12.47 -1.25
C ILE A 85 -28.02 -13.91 -1.77
N ALA A 86 -29.14 -14.30 -2.38
CA ALA A 86 -29.27 -15.62 -2.99
C ALA A 86 -28.28 -15.84 -4.15
N VAL A 87 -28.05 -14.80 -4.97
CA VAL A 87 -27.04 -14.85 -6.05
C VAL A 87 -25.62 -14.96 -5.49
N ALA A 88 -25.30 -14.19 -4.44
CA ALA A 88 -23.99 -14.24 -3.78
C ALA A 88 -23.70 -15.61 -3.17
N LYS A 89 -24.66 -16.18 -2.43
CA LYS A 89 -24.53 -17.53 -1.85
C LYS A 89 -24.25 -18.58 -2.94
N ARG A 90 -24.99 -18.54 -4.04
CA ARG A 90 -24.78 -19.47 -5.17
C ARG A 90 -23.39 -19.31 -5.79
N LYS A 91 -22.95 -18.07 -6.02
CA LYS A 91 -21.62 -17.78 -6.57
C LYS A 91 -20.49 -18.29 -5.65
N LEU A 92 -20.64 -18.14 -4.34
CA LEU A 92 -19.69 -18.69 -3.37
C LEU A 92 -19.72 -20.23 -3.34
N GLU A 93 -20.90 -20.85 -3.40
CA GLU A 93 -21.03 -22.30 -3.49
C GLU A 93 -20.39 -22.86 -4.78
N GLU A 94 -20.62 -22.21 -5.92
CA GLU A 94 -20.00 -22.55 -7.21
C GLU A 94 -18.49 -22.32 -7.20
N TRP A 95 -18.01 -21.29 -6.50
CA TRP A 95 -16.57 -21.02 -6.33
C TRP A 95 -15.87 -22.05 -5.44
N GLY A 96 -16.57 -22.52 -4.40
CA GLY A 96 -16.09 -23.55 -3.48
C GLY A 96 -14.86 -23.11 -2.69
N HIS A 97 -13.80 -23.92 -2.76
CA HIS A 97 -12.56 -23.73 -2.01
C HIS A 97 -11.42 -23.15 -2.84
N ALA A 98 -11.72 -22.59 -4.02
CA ALA A 98 -10.70 -21.92 -4.83
C ALA A 98 -10.22 -20.63 -4.15
N ASP A 99 -8.93 -20.32 -4.31
CA ASP A 99 -8.38 -19.05 -3.85
C ASP A 99 -9.10 -17.87 -4.53
N PRO A 100 -9.27 -16.74 -3.83
CA PRO A 100 -9.93 -15.58 -4.43
C PRO A 100 -9.11 -15.04 -5.61
N ALA A 101 -9.81 -14.75 -6.70
CA ALA A 101 -9.23 -14.21 -7.91
C ALA A 101 -9.88 -12.88 -8.30
N TRP A 102 -9.16 -12.12 -9.12
CA TRP A 102 -9.63 -10.86 -9.70
C TRP A 102 -9.60 -10.91 -11.23
N SER A 103 -10.40 -10.04 -11.86
CA SER A 103 -10.61 -9.96 -13.31
C SER A 103 -9.34 -9.76 -14.15
N VAL A 104 -8.28 -9.20 -13.55
CA VAL A 104 -7.00 -8.96 -14.21
C VAL A 104 -5.88 -9.47 -13.32
N GLY A 105 -5.12 -10.44 -13.83
CA GLY A 105 -3.91 -10.97 -13.18
C GLY A 105 -2.65 -10.17 -13.52
N TYR A 106 -1.50 -10.68 -13.08
CA TYR A 106 -0.17 -10.10 -13.23
C TYR A 106 0.18 -9.77 -14.69
N ALA A 107 -0.10 -10.69 -15.63
CA ALA A 107 0.17 -10.44 -17.04
C ALA A 107 -0.60 -9.22 -17.59
N GLY A 108 -1.84 -9.04 -17.13
CA GLY A 108 -2.65 -7.87 -17.47
C GLY A 108 -2.12 -6.60 -16.80
N LEU A 109 -1.70 -6.68 -15.54
CA LEU A 109 -1.00 -5.58 -14.84
C LEU A 109 0.23 -5.12 -15.62
N ILE A 110 1.11 -6.04 -16.05
CA ILE A 110 2.32 -5.68 -16.81
C ILE A 110 1.96 -5.02 -18.13
N SER A 111 0.95 -5.54 -18.84
CA SER A 111 0.49 -4.97 -20.11
C SER A 111 -0.01 -3.53 -19.93
N GLN A 112 -0.77 -3.25 -18.86
CA GLN A 112 -1.24 -1.91 -18.55
C GLN A 112 -0.10 -1.00 -18.07
N LEU A 113 0.80 -1.51 -17.23
CA LEU A 113 1.90 -0.73 -16.65
C LEU A 113 2.87 -0.26 -17.75
N ASN A 114 3.17 -1.09 -18.74
CA ASN A 114 4.01 -0.73 -19.87
C ASN A 114 3.44 0.42 -20.74
N LEU A 115 2.13 0.65 -20.69
CA LEU A 115 1.44 1.73 -21.40
C LEU A 115 1.19 2.96 -20.51
N ALA A 116 1.45 2.85 -19.22
CA ALA A 116 1.14 3.89 -18.26
C ALA A 116 2.14 5.07 -18.37
N PRO A 117 1.73 6.31 -18.06
CA PRO A 117 2.58 7.48 -18.24
C PRO A 117 3.75 7.49 -17.24
N SER A 118 4.83 8.18 -17.61
CA SER A 118 5.92 8.52 -16.69
C SER A 118 5.50 9.63 -15.73
N ASN A 119 6.14 9.67 -14.57
CA ASN A 119 6.01 10.78 -13.62
C ASN A 119 7.37 11.14 -13.04
N GLU A 120 7.59 12.43 -12.80
CA GLU A 120 8.81 12.94 -12.19
C GLU A 120 8.45 14.09 -11.25
N PHE A 121 9.04 14.10 -10.06
CA PHE A 121 8.79 15.14 -9.07
C PHE A 121 10.03 15.48 -8.23
N PRO A 122 10.29 16.78 -8.01
CA PRO A 122 11.34 17.20 -7.08
C PRO A 122 10.84 17.06 -5.65
N PHE A 123 11.78 16.85 -4.74
CA PHE A 123 11.53 16.88 -3.30
C PHE A 123 12.55 17.78 -2.61
N SER A 124 12.07 18.55 -1.63
CA SER A 124 12.94 19.32 -0.76
C SER A 124 12.32 19.44 0.62
N ASN A 125 13.15 19.17 1.63
CA ASN A 125 12.82 19.31 3.03
C ASN A 125 13.98 20.01 3.76
N PRO A 126 13.82 21.26 4.24
CA PRO A 126 14.78 21.87 5.14
C PRO A 126 14.96 21.03 6.41
N GLY A 127 16.19 20.99 6.90
CA GLY A 127 16.56 20.29 8.12
C GLY A 127 15.90 20.89 9.37
N GLY A 128 15.83 20.09 10.44
CA GLY A 128 15.25 20.49 11.72
C GLY A 128 15.94 19.82 12.92
N PRO A 129 15.56 20.18 14.16
CA PRO A 129 16.09 19.50 15.34
C PRO A 129 15.71 18.01 15.34
N ALA A 130 16.64 17.19 15.84
CA ALA A 130 16.54 15.74 15.99
C ALA A 130 15.21 15.27 16.63
N SER A 131 14.47 14.37 15.97
CA SER A 131 13.31 13.70 16.58
C SER A 131 13.14 12.25 16.09
N PRO A 132 12.80 11.29 16.98
CA PRO A 132 12.93 9.86 16.71
C PRO A 132 11.62 9.19 16.27
N PHE A 133 11.38 8.95 14.96
CA PHE A 133 10.37 7.97 14.47
C PHE A 133 10.48 7.77 12.92
N TRP A 134 10.53 6.51 12.45
CA TRP A 134 11.14 5.96 11.19
C TRP A 134 12.66 6.17 10.96
N GLY A 135 13.31 5.16 10.37
CA GLY A 135 14.77 5.08 10.23
C GLY A 135 15.26 5.17 8.79
N LEU A 136 16.56 5.47 8.60
CA LEU A 136 17.19 5.71 7.30
C LEU A 136 17.20 4.47 6.38
N TRP A 137 17.21 3.27 6.94
CA TRP A 137 17.14 2.01 6.21
C TRP A 137 16.17 1.01 6.83
N GLY A 138 15.85 -0.07 6.11
CA GLY A 138 14.95 -1.13 6.59
C GLY A 138 15.42 -1.71 7.92
N GLY A 139 14.53 -1.83 8.90
CA GLY A 139 14.86 -2.36 10.23
C GLY A 139 15.69 -1.43 11.13
N SER A 140 16.13 -0.27 10.65
CA SER A 140 16.86 0.69 11.50
C SER A 140 15.94 1.34 12.54
N ALA A 141 16.44 1.43 13.77
CA ALA A 141 15.74 2.15 14.82
C ALA A 141 15.63 3.63 14.42
N PRO A 142 14.44 4.23 14.46
CA PRO A 142 14.27 5.63 14.10
C PRO A 142 15.06 6.64 14.93
N ALA A 143 15.31 6.27 16.18
CA ALA A 143 16.10 7.03 17.13
C ALA A 143 17.61 6.77 16.99
N SER A 144 18.04 5.97 16.01
CA SER A 144 19.47 5.78 15.74
C SER A 144 20.11 7.13 15.39
N GLY A 145 21.35 7.33 15.84
CA GLY A 145 22.08 8.57 15.61
C GLY A 145 22.15 8.95 14.13
N GLN A 146 22.26 7.95 13.23
CA GLN A 146 22.32 8.13 11.78
C GLN A 146 20.99 8.62 11.20
N SER A 147 19.87 8.02 11.60
CA SER A 147 18.53 8.41 11.10
C SER A 147 18.16 9.81 11.56
N VAL A 148 18.45 10.11 12.82
CA VAL A 148 18.29 11.44 13.40
C VAL A 148 19.17 12.47 12.70
N ALA A 149 20.44 12.16 12.47
CA ALA A 149 21.36 13.06 11.78
C ALA A 149 20.92 13.31 10.33
N PHE A 150 20.45 12.28 9.62
CA PHE A 150 19.94 12.43 8.25
C PHE A 150 18.76 13.40 8.17
N ALA A 151 17.75 13.22 9.02
CA ALA A 151 16.56 14.08 9.06
C ALA A 151 16.85 15.51 9.56
N ALA A 152 17.94 15.69 10.32
CA ALA A 152 18.35 17.01 10.80
C ALA A 152 18.97 17.90 9.72
N GLY A 153 19.45 17.31 8.61
CA GLY A 153 19.96 18.04 7.46
C GLY A 153 18.87 18.39 6.45
N ASP A 154 19.21 19.29 5.53
CA ASP A 154 18.36 19.53 4.37
C ASP A 154 18.42 18.31 3.46
N VAL A 155 17.28 17.72 3.16
CA VAL A 155 17.14 16.59 2.25
C VAL A 155 16.48 17.09 0.97
N SER A 156 17.13 16.89 -0.17
CA SER A 156 16.54 17.27 -1.47
C SER A 156 16.94 16.30 -2.56
N GLY A 157 16.10 16.17 -3.57
CA GLY A 157 16.32 15.21 -4.63
C GLY A 157 15.30 15.27 -5.76
N GLN A 158 15.52 14.40 -6.72
CA GLN A 158 14.67 14.16 -7.87
C GLN A 158 14.22 12.70 -7.86
N PHE A 159 12.92 12.50 -8.01
CA PHE A 159 12.27 11.19 -8.01
C PHE A 159 11.53 11.03 -9.34
N ALA A 160 11.67 9.87 -9.96
CA ALA A 160 11.08 9.57 -11.24
C ALA A 160 10.62 8.11 -11.32
N PHE A 161 9.53 7.91 -12.06
CA PHE A 161 9.01 6.62 -12.45
C PHE A 161 8.85 6.62 -13.97
N ALA A 162 9.35 5.59 -14.63
CA ALA A 162 9.14 5.42 -16.07
C ALA A 162 7.66 5.18 -16.39
N ASN A 163 6.94 4.49 -15.50
CA ASN A 163 5.52 4.22 -15.62
C ASN A 163 4.84 4.26 -14.24
N VAL A 164 3.65 4.84 -14.17
CA VAL A 164 2.79 4.85 -12.96
C VAL A 164 1.38 4.41 -13.33
N LEU A 165 0.91 3.32 -12.73
CA LEU A 165 -0.40 2.74 -12.95
C LEU A 165 -1.21 2.68 -11.65
N PRO A 166 -2.36 3.36 -11.57
CA PRO A 166 -3.40 3.02 -10.60
C PRO A 166 -4.11 1.74 -11.07
N PHE A 167 -3.67 0.59 -10.58
CA PHE A 167 -4.19 -0.72 -10.97
C PHE A 167 -5.41 -1.10 -10.14
N ALA A 168 -6.58 -1.23 -10.77
CA ALA A 168 -7.87 -1.43 -10.11
C ALA A 168 -8.64 -2.62 -10.70
N PRO A 169 -8.19 -3.87 -10.48
CA PRO A 169 -8.93 -5.04 -10.90
C PRO A 169 -10.16 -5.22 -10.00
N THR A 170 -11.24 -5.79 -10.53
CA THR A 170 -12.43 -6.14 -9.74
C THR A 170 -12.36 -7.60 -9.29
N PRO A 171 -12.92 -7.96 -8.12
CA PRO A 171 -13.13 -9.35 -7.74
C PRO A 171 -13.85 -10.15 -8.85
N SER A 172 -13.48 -11.42 -9.00
CA SER A 172 -14.03 -12.33 -10.00
C SER A 172 -15.41 -12.88 -9.59
N ASP A 173 -15.81 -14.03 -10.15
CA ASP A 173 -17.17 -14.54 -10.06
C ASP A 173 -17.67 -14.89 -8.65
N TRP A 174 -16.78 -15.02 -7.67
CA TRP A 174 -17.16 -15.23 -6.26
C TRP A 174 -17.84 -14.03 -5.61
N TYR A 175 -17.68 -12.82 -6.17
CA TYR A 175 -18.17 -11.58 -5.57
C TYR A 175 -19.42 -11.04 -6.23
N VAL A 176 -20.33 -10.51 -5.40
CA VAL A 176 -21.54 -9.79 -5.81
C VAL A 176 -21.62 -8.49 -5.03
N SER A 177 -21.29 -7.37 -5.69
CA SER A 177 -21.27 -6.04 -5.06
C SER A 177 -22.62 -5.62 -4.52
N SER A 178 -23.71 -5.91 -5.23
CA SER A 178 -25.07 -5.57 -4.80
C SER A 178 -25.50 -6.28 -3.53
N ALA A 179 -24.95 -7.47 -3.24
CA ALA A 179 -25.19 -8.18 -1.99
C ALA A 179 -24.53 -7.46 -0.81
N LEU A 180 -23.27 -7.04 -1.00
CA LEU A 180 -22.53 -6.29 0.03
C LEU A 180 -23.15 -4.91 0.27
N SER A 181 -23.50 -4.17 -0.79
CA SER A 181 -24.21 -2.89 -0.68
C SER A 181 -25.57 -3.03 0.01
N LEU A 182 -26.33 -4.09 -0.28
CA LEU A 182 -27.61 -4.35 0.40
C LEU A 182 -27.42 -4.62 1.90
N ALA A 183 -26.40 -5.40 2.26
CA ALA A 183 -26.06 -5.66 3.66
C ALA A 183 -25.64 -4.37 4.39
N TYR A 184 -24.83 -3.54 3.74
CA TYR A 184 -24.39 -2.25 4.29
C TYR A 184 -25.54 -1.26 4.47
N ALA A 185 -26.44 -1.14 3.50
CA ALA A 185 -27.53 -0.15 3.54
C ALA A 185 -28.59 -0.43 4.62
N LYS A 186 -28.68 -1.65 5.15
CA LYS A 186 -29.66 -2.04 6.16
C LYS A 186 -28.95 -2.37 7.46
N HIS A 187 -29.18 -1.59 8.51
CA HIS A 187 -28.47 -1.79 9.78
C HIS A 187 -29.14 -2.85 10.68
N SER A 188 -30.38 -3.26 10.37
CA SER A 188 -31.13 -4.27 11.11
C SER A 188 -32.23 -4.91 10.26
N GLY A 189 -32.79 -6.01 10.76
CA GLY A 189 -33.77 -6.81 10.02
C GLY A 189 -33.19 -7.42 8.74
N LYS A 190 -34.05 -8.03 7.91
CA LYS A 190 -33.57 -8.72 6.69
C LYS A 190 -32.75 -7.77 5.78
N PRO A 191 -31.55 -8.16 5.34
CA PRO A 191 -31.08 -9.55 5.24
C PRO A 191 -30.38 -10.11 6.49
N TRP A 192 -30.19 -9.33 7.55
CA TRP A 192 -29.51 -9.80 8.75
C TRP A 192 -30.30 -10.88 9.48
N ASN A 193 -29.62 -11.97 9.83
CA ASN A 193 -30.18 -13.03 10.66
C ASN A 193 -30.05 -12.65 12.14
N PRO A 194 -31.16 -12.52 12.89
CA PRO A 194 -31.11 -12.18 14.32
C PRO A 194 -30.42 -13.26 15.17
N ASP A 195 -30.32 -14.51 14.68
CA ASP A 195 -29.66 -15.61 15.39
C ASP A 195 -28.17 -15.75 15.03
N SER A 196 -27.66 -14.92 14.11
CA SER A 196 -26.25 -14.91 13.71
C SER A 196 -25.41 -14.02 14.63
N PRO A 197 -24.19 -14.43 15.01
CA PRO A 197 -23.24 -13.53 15.68
C PRO A 197 -22.68 -12.44 14.75
N ILE A 198 -22.77 -12.63 13.42
CA ILE A 198 -22.37 -11.62 12.42
C ILE A 198 -23.52 -10.65 12.25
N THR A 199 -23.28 -9.40 12.67
CA THR A 199 -24.21 -8.28 12.66
C THR A 199 -23.62 -7.10 11.89
N TRP A 200 -24.47 -6.12 11.55
CA TRP A 200 -24.01 -4.89 10.90
C TRP A 200 -22.91 -4.20 11.71
N ASP A 201 -23.05 -4.10 13.03
CA ASP A 201 -22.05 -3.45 13.89
C ASP A 201 -20.72 -4.19 13.92
N SER A 202 -20.74 -5.53 13.97
CA SER A 202 -19.52 -6.35 13.92
C SER A 202 -18.87 -6.41 12.53
N THR A 203 -19.57 -6.00 11.48
CA THR A 203 -19.05 -6.01 10.11
C THR A 203 -18.64 -4.62 9.66
N PHE A 204 -19.52 -3.63 9.74
CA PHE A 204 -19.31 -2.29 9.20
C PHE A 204 -19.26 -1.18 10.25
N GLY A 205 -19.63 -1.49 11.50
CA GLY A 205 -19.59 -0.54 12.59
C GLY A 205 -18.16 -0.09 12.94
N PRO A 206 -17.99 0.83 13.91
CA PRO A 206 -16.69 1.39 14.28
C PRO A 206 -15.65 0.36 14.78
N SER A 207 -16.10 -0.84 15.14
CA SER A 207 -15.24 -1.96 15.52
C SER A 207 -15.42 -3.17 14.61
N GLY A 208 -16.05 -2.96 13.46
CA GLY A 208 -16.33 -4.01 12.50
C GLY A 208 -15.10 -4.42 11.71
N ASN A 209 -15.12 -5.62 11.15
CA ASN A 209 -14.00 -6.16 10.38
C ASN A 209 -13.95 -5.69 8.92
N MET A 210 -14.99 -5.09 8.36
CA MET A 210 -15.05 -4.64 6.95
C MET A 210 -15.27 -3.13 6.86
N GLN A 211 -14.52 -2.35 7.63
CA GLN A 211 -14.65 -0.88 7.67
C GLN A 211 -14.04 -0.19 6.44
N ARG A 212 -13.10 -0.83 5.76
CA ARG A 212 -12.30 -0.24 4.67
C ARG A 212 -12.00 -1.30 3.60
N PHE A 213 -11.76 -0.85 2.38
CA PHE A 213 -11.50 -1.73 1.24
C PHE A 213 -10.36 -1.20 0.38
N VAL A 214 -9.49 -2.11 -0.09
CA VAL A 214 -8.52 -1.82 -1.15
C VAL A 214 -9.26 -1.73 -2.48
N THR A 215 -9.10 -0.61 -3.16
CA THR A 215 -9.79 -0.33 -4.44
C THR A 215 -8.84 -0.29 -5.62
N SER A 216 -7.60 0.12 -5.38
CA SER A 216 -6.53 0.07 -6.36
C SER A 216 -5.17 0.00 -5.67
N LEU A 217 -4.17 -0.44 -6.42
CA LEU A 217 -2.77 -0.34 -6.04
C LEU A 217 -2.08 0.67 -6.95
N TYR A 218 -1.20 1.50 -6.37
CA TYR A 218 -0.30 2.34 -7.15
C TYR A 218 0.97 1.55 -7.44
N VAL A 219 1.08 1.11 -8.69
CA VAL A 219 2.17 0.29 -9.20
C VAL A 219 3.06 1.14 -10.09
N VAL A 220 4.36 1.14 -9.84
CA VAL A 220 5.35 1.87 -10.62
C VAL A 220 6.35 0.92 -11.26
N ALA A 221 6.97 1.36 -12.37
CA ALA A 221 8.12 0.69 -12.96
C ALA A 221 9.23 1.70 -13.29
N GLY A 222 10.47 1.21 -13.34
CA GLY A 222 11.63 2.05 -13.65
C GLY A 222 11.82 3.19 -12.65
N LEU A 223 11.72 2.87 -11.35
CA LEU A 223 11.93 3.83 -10.27
C LEU A 223 13.37 4.32 -10.33
N SER A 224 13.55 5.63 -10.29
CA SER A 224 14.84 6.31 -10.18
C SER A 224 14.75 7.45 -9.18
N ALA A 225 15.42 7.30 -8.04
CA ALA A 225 15.53 8.34 -7.02
C ALA A 225 16.99 8.77 -6.87
N GLN A 226 17.22 10.08 -6.87
CA GLN A 226 18.51 10.67 -6.54
C GLN A 226 18.31 11.79 -5.52
N TYR A 227 18.88 11.63 -4.33
CA TYR A 227 18.74 12.62 -3.27
C TYR A 227 20.04 12.81 -2.49
N VAL A 228 20.14 13.94 -1.82
CA VAL A 228 21.28 14.35 -0.99
C VAL A 228 20.80 14.76 0.39
N SER A 229 21.68 14.62 1.39
CA SER A 229 21.51 15.23 2.71
C SER A 229 22.65 16.19 2.99
N SER A 230 22.34 17.40 3.49
CA SER A 230 23.34 18.40 3.85
C SER A 230 24.10 18.07 5.14
N THR A 231 23.66 17.04 5.89
CA THR A 231 24.29 16.55 7.13
C THR A 231 25.71 16.05 6.89
N LYS A 232 26.60 16.44 7.80
CA LYS A 232 27.97 15.90 7.87
C LYS A 232 28.00 14.65 8.74
N PHE A 233 28.10 13.49 8.13
CA PHE A 233 28.20 12.21 8.83
C PHE A 233 29.64 11.93 9.27
N SER A 234 29.81 11.37 10.47
CA SER A 234 31.13 10.90 10.94
C SER A 234 31.60 9.70 10.10
N LYS A 235 32.89 9.36 10.14
CA LYS A 235 33.38 8.17 9.42
C LYS A 235 32.75 6.87 9.90
N ALA A 236 32.44 6.76 11.19
CA ALA A 236 31.71 5.63 11.74
C ALA A 236 30.26 5.57 11.20
N ASP A 237 29.58 6.72 11.12
CA ASP A 237 28.23 6.77 10.54
C ASP A 237 28.23 6.44 9.06
N GLN A 238 29.21 6.95 8.30
CA GLN A 238 29.38 6.66 6.87
C GLN A 238 29.53 5.15 6.63
N GLN A 239 30.38 4.50 7.43
CA GLN A 239 30.57 3.05 7.37
C GLN A 239 29.28 2.30 7.74
N ALA A 240 28.62 2.66 8.83
CA ALA A 240 27.38 2.02 9.24
C ALA A 240 26.28 2.15 8.17
N ILE A 241 26.10 3.33 7.58
CA ILE A 241 25.12 3.56 6.50
C ILE A 241 25.45 2.70 5.28
N GLN A 242 26.73 2.58 4.92
CA GLN A 242 27.16 1.75 3.78
C GLN A 242 26.94 0.25 4.04
N GLU A 243 27.25 -0.23 5.24
CA GLU A 243 27.06 -1.62 5.64
C GLU A 243 25.59 -2.05 5.61
N ASN A 244 24.67 -1.11 5.90
CA ASN A 244 23.22 -1.37 5.90
C ASN A 244 22.53 -0.98 4.58
N ALA A 245 23.27 -0.63 3.52
CA ALA A 245 22.70 -0.30 2.20
C ALA A 245 21.83 -1.44 1.62
N ALA A 246 22.15 -2.68 2.00
CA ALA A 246 21.42 -3.87 1.62
C ALA A 246 20.06 -4.03 2.33
N ASP A 247 19.76 -3.26 3.37
CA ASP A 247 18.45 -3.35 4.02
C ASP A 247 17.39 -2.47 3.34
N GLY A 248 17.77 -1.82 2.24
CA GLY A 248 16.95 -0.87 1.53
C GLY A 248 16.95 0.50 2.21
N MET A 249 17.11 1.55 1.42
CA MET A 249 17.18 2.92 1.91
C MET A 249 15.85 3.64 1.74
N TRP A 250 15.61 4.62 2.61
CA TRP A 250 14.54 5.60 2.46
C TRP A 250 14.47 6.16 1.02
N PRO A 251 13.28 6.48 0.47
CA PRO A 251 11.96 6.34 1.08
C PRO A 251 11.26 5.01 0.80
N TYR A 252 11.81 4.20 -0.11
CA TYR A 252 11.13 3.00 -0.61
C TYR A 252 11.61 1.72 0.05
N TYR A 253 12.77 1.73 0.72
CA TYR A 253 13.31 0.61 1.48
C TYR A 253 13.41 -0.69 0.67
N LEU A 254 13.73 -0.54 -0.62
CA LEU A 254 13.93 -1.67 -1.54
C LEU A 254 15.33 -2.27 -1.31
N GLY A 255 15.37 -3.48 -0.75
CA GLY A 255 16.59 -4.25 -0.58
C GLY A 255 17.12 -4.87 -1.88
N PRO A 256 18.35 -5.41 -1.90
CA PRO A 256 18.93 -6.17 -2.99
C PRO A 256 18.03 -7.34 -3.36
N GLY A 257 17.74 -7.49 -4.65
CA GLY A 257 16.89 -8.55 -5.18
C GLY A 257 15.42 -8.16 -5.38
N ALA A 258 14.93 -7.12 -4.70
CA ALA A 258 13.58 -6.59 -4.97
C ALA A 258 13.56 -5.86 -6.32
N ALA A 259 12.84 -6.36 -7.33
CA ALA A 259 12.67 -5.71 -8.64
C ALA A 259 14.00 -5.30 -9.34
N GLY A 260 15.11 -6.01 -9.08
CA GLY A 260 16.43 -5.61 -9.57
C GLY A 260 16.94 -4.28 -9.00
N ALA A 261 16.48 -3.89 -7.81
CA ALA A 261 16.85 -2.66 -7.14
C ALA A 261 18.37 -2.56 -6.90
N THR A 262 18.92 -1.38 -7.17
CA THR A 262 20.30 -1.02 -6.89
C THR A 262 20.32 0.27 -6.09
N THR A 263 20.94 0.21 -4.91
CA THR A 263 21.16 1.37 -4.04
C THR A 263 22.65 1.72 -4.03
N LYS A 264 22.98 2.97 -4.38
CA LYS A 264 24.34 3.51 -4.36
C LYS A 264 24.40 4.64 -3.35
N ILE A 265 25.25 4.49 -2.34
CA ILE A 265 25.48 5.51 -1.31
C ILE A 265 26.90 6.03 -1.47
N GLN A 266 27.04 7.36 -1.60
CA GLN A 266 28.31 8.04 -1.71
C GLN A 266 28.39 9.15 -0.67
N PHE A 267 29.60 9.41 -0.18
CA PHE A 267 29.88 10.56 0.68
C PHE A 267 30.91 11.45 0.00
N ASP A 268 30.68 12.76 0.03
CA ASP A 268 31.65 13.73 -0.46
C ASP A 268 32.82 13.92 0.54
N ALA A 269 33.79 14.76 0.17
CA ALA A 269 34.95 15.06 1.02
C ALA A 269 34.56 15.72 2.36
N GLN A 270 33.39 16.34 2.43
CA GLN A 270 32.84 16.99 3.61
C GLN A 270 32.01 16.03 4.47
N GLY A 271 31.77 14.79 4.00
CA GLY A 271 30.96 13.77 4.68
C GLY A 271 29.46 13.90 4.45
N LYS A 272 29.04 14.64 3.42
CA LYS A 272 27.62 14.75 3.02
C LYS A 272 27.22 13.58 2.14
N MET A 273 26.01 13.09 2.36
CA MET A 273 25.51 11.88 1.71
C MET A 273 24.82 12.20 0.38
N LYS A 274 25.08 11.38 -0.63
CA LYS A 274 24.30 11.26 -1.86
C LYS A 274 23.83 9.82 -2.01
N VAL A 275 22.54 9.64 -2.30
CA VAL A 275 21.95 8.32 -2.56
C VAL A 275 21.36 8.30 -3.97
N GLY A 276 21.62 7.22 -4.69
CA GLY A 276 20.94 6.85 -5.93
C GLY A 276 20.28 5.50 -5.76
N LEU A 277 18.98 5.43 -6.03
CA LEU A 277 18.20 4.19 -6.01
C LEU A 277 17.55 4.01 -7.38
N THR A 278 17.73 2.83 -7.98
CA THR A 278 17.11 2.50 -9.27
C THR A 278 16.52 1.09 -9.24
N THR A 279 15.40 0.85 -9.89
CA THR A 279 14.86 -0.51 -10.15
C THR A 279 15.05 -0.94 -11.60
N GLY A 280 14.91 -2.23 -11.86
CA GLY A 280 14.94 -2.77 -13.23
C GLY A 280 13.78 -2.25 -14.08
N SER A 281 14.02 -2.04 -15.37
CA SER A 281 12.98 -1.64 -16.31
C SER A 281 11.87 -2.68 -16.39
N GLY A 282 10.62 -2.27 -16.25
CA GLY A 282 9.45 -3.14 -16.36
C GLY A 282 9.18 -4.04 -15.14
N GLN A 283 9.98 -3.94 -14.07
CA GLN A 283 9.69 -4.64 -12.81
C GLN A 283 8.68 -3.82 -11.99
N PRO A 284 7.48 -4.36 -11.72
CA PRO A 284 6.46 -3.65 -10.98
C PRO A 284 6.79 -3.54 -9.49
N VAL A 285 6.65 -2.33 -8.95
CA VAL A 285 6.79 -2.04 -7.52
C VAL A 285 5.50 -1.38 -7.03
N VAL A 286 4.88 -1.93 -6.00
CA VAL A 286 3.75 -1.31 -5.30
C VAL A 286 4.28 -0.35 -4.26
N ILE A 287 3.85 0.91 -4.36
CA ILE A 287 4.26 1.98 -3.43
C ILE A 287 3.11 2.43 -2.51
N ALA A 288 1.86 2.20 -2.91
CA ALA A 288 0.69 2.55 -2.11
C ALA A 288 -0.54 1.74 -2.51
N ALA A 289 -1.53 1.70 -1.63
CA ALA A 289 -2.87 1.19 -1.88
C ALA A 289 -3.89 2.33 -1.72
N LEU A 290 -4.86 2.43 -2.64
CA LEU A 290 -6.02 3.29 -2.49
C LEU A 290 -7.07 2.57 -1.64
N VAL A 291 -7.37 3.14 -0.49
CA VAL A 291 -8.24 2.58 0.54
C VAL A 291 -9.42 3.50 0.76
N LEU A 292 -10.63 2.96 0.60
CA LEU A 292 -11.87 3.69 0.85
C LEU A 292 -12.58 3.14 2.08
N PRO A 293 -13.18 4.01 2.93
CA PRO A 293 -14.15 3.57 3.92
C PRO A 293 -15.34 2.86 3.27
N ALA A 294 -15.96 1.94 4.00
CA ALA A 294 -17.12 1.18 3.55
C ALA A 294 -18.24 2.06 2.98
N ALA A 295 -18.51 3.20 3.64
CA ALA A 295 -19.49 4.18 3.20
C ALA A 295 -19.25 4.67 1.76
N GLN A 296 -17.99 4.99 1.42
CA GLN A 296 -17.64 5.48 0.09
C GLN A 296 -17.56 4.35 -0.93
N TYR A 297 -17.00 3.20 -0.53
CA TYR A 297 -16.86 2.04 -1.42
C TYR A 297 -18.20 1.47 -1.87
N LEU A 298 -19.20 1.45 -0.98
CA LEU A 298 -20.49 0.80 -1.21
C LEU A 298 -21.59 1.76 -1.70
N GLY A 299 -21.24 3.04 -1.92
CA GLY A 299 -22.13 4.04 -2.53
C GLY A 299 -23.14 4.68 -1.56
N GLY A 300 -22.71 4.99 -0.34
CA GLY A 300 -23.48 5.77 0.64
C GLY A 300 -23.68 7.23 0.23
#